data_AF-A0AAD7JIC3-F1
#
_entry.id   AF-A0AAD7JIC3-F1
#
_cell.length_a   1.000
_cell.length_b   1.000
_cell.length_c   1.000
_cell.angle_alpha   90.00
_cell.angle_beta   90.00
_cell.angle_gamma   90.00
#
_symmetry.space_group_name_H-M   'P 1'
#
loop_
_entity.id
_entity.type
_entity.pdbx_description
1 polymer ?
#
loop_
_entity_poly.entity_id
_entity_poly.type
_entity_poly.pdbx_seq_one_letter_code
_entity_poly.pdbx_strand_id
1 'polypeptide(L)'
;MPSSSFPSSSPTSSPTRATDNLLELAQQMSPSKPPDVLRRIRRNIEARANEIQDNLSTLKRRITDYENQATTTARPKKQRKHNNRAADADDSIPNPQTIEDRTREKGRHFVVEALFLVDSDVFTVEEDEDFEPCEEFASDQNRIQGQLLQIKCYLPDDVKHLRTTTLISGAFIDGMSGQRSSTSNRLRVASLSKIVDDIKPFETSSSRFNAFAKLIGYQPGTPTREPYYSKLDAPILYDKWEGKKDLDSFLRGPILLKIHATIIRGPNGATGLFSGKSKRPSAKTVEKMYKIHRTSLGAILNAACLAIWMHSADTQLVEIGDETGINYRECQSYYLQCILNGLANNKAWAVDLIAYWDHILFPRC
;
A
#
# COMPACT_ATOMS: atom_id res chain seq x y z
N MET A 1 10.66 40.57 -55.81
CA MET A 1 11.51 39.51 -55.22
C MET A 1 12.46 40.18 -54.23
N PRO A 2 12.75 39.64 -53.03
CA PRO A 2 12.51 38.27 -52.55
C PRO A 2 11.49 38.16 -51.40
N SER A 3 10.83 37.01 -51.37
CA SER A 3 9.93 36.50 -50.33
C SER A 3 10.72 35.77 -49.25
N SER A 4 10.57 36.16 -47.98
CA SER A 4 11.13 35.43 -46.84
C SER A 4 10.08 34.48 -46.24
N SER A 5 10.24 33.19 -46.52
CA SER A 5 9.50 32.09 -45.90
C SER A 5 10.10 31.73 -44.54
N PHE A 6 9.31 31.76 -43.47
CA PHE A 6 9.65 31.16 -42.18
C PHE A 6 9.21 29.68 -42.17
N PRO A 7 10.05 28.73 -41.71
CA PRO A 7 9.60 27.37 -41.46
C PRO A 7 8.93 27.28 -40.09
N SER A 8 7.64 26.97 -40.10
CA SER A 8 6.89 26.47 -38.93
C SER A 8 7.09 24.96 -38.84
N SER A 9 7.82 24.49 -37.83
CA SER A 9 7.89 23.08 -37.46
C SER A 9 7.23 22.90 -36.09
N SER A 10 5.94 22.57 -36.10
CA SER A 10 5.25 22.02 -34.94
C SER A 10 5.47 20.51 -34.91
N PRO A 11 5.92 19.90 -33.80
CA PRO A 11 5.94 18.45 -33.67
C PRO A 11 4.53 17.97 -33.31
N THR A 12 3.80 17.49 -34.30
CA THR A 12 2.54 16.76 -34.11
C THR A 12 2.85 15.35 -33.58
N SER A 13 3.01 15.19 -32.27
CA SER A 13 2.98 13.88 -31.64
C SER A 13 1.52 13.46 -31.44
N SER A 14 1.03 12.62 -32.36
CA SER A 14 -0.35 12.11 -32.37
C SER A 14 -0.66 11.29 -31.10
N PRO A 15 -1.82 11.52 -30.42
CA PRO A 15 -2.24 10.74 -29.25
C PRO A 15 -2.53 9.27 -29.54
N THR A 16 -2.69 8.92 -30.82
CA THR A 16 -3.14 7.61 -31.32
C THR A 16 -2.17 6.47 -30.98
N ARG A 17 -0.86 6.76 -30.88
CA ARG A 17 0.17 5.72 -30.66
C ARG A 17 0.14 5.12 -29.25
N ALA A 18 -0.43 5.82 -28.26
CA ALA A 18 -0.52 5.34 -26.88
C ALA A 18 -1.72 4.40 -26.66
N THR A 19 -2.84 4.65 -27.35
CA THR A 19 -4.05 3.82 -27.30
C THR A 19 -3.88 2.50 -28.05
N ASP A 20 -3.15 2.51 -29.17
CA ASP A 20 -2.89 1.31 -29.97
C ASP A 20 -2.02 0.28 -29.20
N ASN A 21 -1.09 0.76 -28.36
CA ASN A 21 -0.24 -0.08 -27.50
C ASN A 21 -0.99 -0.74 -26.33
N LEU A 22 -2.07 -0.12 -25.82
CA LEU A 22 -2.89 -0.70 -24.75
C LEU A 22 -3.83 -1.79 -25.28
N LEU A 23 -4.34 -1.62 -26.50
CA LEU A 23 -5.15 -2.63 -27.18
C LEU A 23 -4.33 -3.89 -27.49
N GLU A 24 -3.07 -3.70 -27.90
CA GLU A 24 -2.11 -4.78 -28.17
C GLU A 24 -1.73 -5.54 -26.89
N LEU A 25 -1.58 -4.84 -25.74
CA LEU A 25 -1.37 -5.49 -24.44
C LEU A 25 -2.60 -6.22 -23.91
N ALA A 26 -3.81 -5.69 -24.14
CA ALA A 26 -5.06 -6.36 -23.78
C ALA A 26 -5.26 -7.65 -24.59
N GLN A 27 -4.90 -7.64 -25.88
CA GLN A 27 -4.91 -8.83 -26.74
C GLN A 27 -3.86 -9.88 -26.31
N GLN A 28 -2.79 -9.46 -25.64
CA GLN A 28 -1.79 -10.37 -25.07
C GLN A 28 -2.23 -11.06 -23.77
N MET A 29 -3.36 -10.67 -23.15
CA MET A 29 -3.92 -11.33 -21.95
C MET A 29 -4.80 -12.54 -22.25
N SER A 30 -4.57 -13.25 -23.35
CA SER A 30 -5.32 -14.47 -23.68
C SER A 30 -5.26 -15.49 -22.52
N PRO A 31 -6.38 -16.07 -22.07
CA PRO A 31 -6.44 -17.01 -20.94
C PRO A 31 -5.69 -18.33 -21.19
N SER A 32 -5.15 -18.54 -22.40
CA SER A 32 -4.32 -19.69 -22.75
C SER A 32 -2.83 -19.52 -22.37
N LYS A 33 -2.41 -18.36 -21.85
CA LYS A 33 -1.01 -18.12 -21.47
C LYS A 33 -0.70 -18.66 -20.06
N PRO A 34 0.53 -19.16 -19.83
CA PRO A 34 0.95 -19.61 -18.51
C PRO A 34 0.76 -18.51 -17.44
N PRO A 35 0.37 -18.86 -16.20
CA PRO A 35 0.10 -17.89 -15.12
C PRO A 35 1.24 -16.88 -14.88
N ASP A 36 2.50 -17.29 -15.03
CA ASP A 36 3.66 -16.41 -14.82
C ASP A 36 3.81 -15.35 -15.91
N VAL A 37 3.41 -15.67 -17.14
CA VAL A 37 3.37 -14.72 -18.26
C VAL A 37 2.26 -13.68 -18.02
N LEU A 38 1.10 -14.10 -17.52
CA LEU A 38 0.00 -13.19 -17.17
C LEU A 38 0.38 -12.27 -16.00
N ARG A 39 1.15 -12.75 -15.02
CA ARG A 39 1.67 -11.92 -13.92
C ARG A 39 2.72 -10.91 -14.39
N ARG A 40 3.65 -11.30 -15.27
CA ARG A 40 4.62 -10.38 -15.88
C ARG A 40 3.91 -9.30 -16.71
N ILE A 41 2.92 -9.68 -17.52
CA ILE A 41 2.08 -8.74 -18.27
C ILE A 41 1.36 -7.77 -17.33
N ARG A 42 0.75 -8.28 -16.24
CA ARG A 42 0.07 -7.45 -15.25
C ARG A 42 1.02 -6.45 -14.58
N ARG A 43 2.20 -6.88 -14.15
CA ARG A 43 3.22 -5.98 -13.57
C ARG A 43 3.66 -4.90 -14.56
N ASN A 44 3.83 -5.25 -15.84
CA ASN A 44 4.16 -4.27 -16.88
C ASN A 44 3.02 -3.28 -17.13
N ILE A 45 1.76 -3.73 -17.11
CA ILE A 45 0.59 -2.85 -17.21
C ILE A 45 0.56 -1.88 -16.02
N GLU A 46 0.82 -2.39 -14.82
CA GLU A 46 0.80 -1.58 -13.59
C GLU A 46 1.95 -0.56 -13.54
N ALA A 47 3.15 -0.97 -13.94
CA ALA A 47 4.29 -0.06 -14.07
C ALA A 47 4.01 1.05 -15.09
N ARG A 48 3.46 0.71 -16.26
CA ARG A 48 3.08 1.70 -17.29
C ARG A 48 1.94 2.61 -16.84
N ALA A 49 0.95 2.07 -16.13
CA ALA A 49 -0.14 2.88 -15.58
C ALA A 49 0.40 3.91 -14.58
N ASN A 50 1.35 3.52 -13.73
CA ASN A 50 2.03 4.44 -12.82
C ASN A 50 2.85 5.50 -13.56
N GLU A 51 3.59 5.12 -14.60
CA GLU A 51 4.36 6.04 -15.44
C GLU A 51 3.46 7.08 -16.14
N ILE A 52 2.35 6.65 -16.73
CA ILE A 52 1.35 7.53 -17.34
C ILE A 52 0.75 8.47 -16.29
N GLN A 53 0.47 7.97 -15.08
CA GLN A 53 -0.08 8.75 -13.98
C GLN A 53 0.89 9.82 -13.47
N ASP A 54 2.19 9.52 -13.45
CA ASP A 54 3.24 10.46 -13.07
C ASP A 54 3.43 11.54 -14.15
N ASN A 55 3.43 11.15 -15.42
CA ASN A 55 3.44 12.06 -16.56
C ASN A 55 2.22 13.02 -16.55
N LEU A 56 1.03 12.49 -16.30
CA LEU A 56 -0.18 13.30 -16.16
C LEU A 56 -0.10 14.28 -14.99
N SER A 57 0.49 13.87 -13.86
CA SER A 57 0.65 14.77 -12.71
C SER A 57 1.64 15.90 -12.98
N THR A 58 2.72 15.60 -13.69
CA THR A 58 3.72 16.58 -14.13
C THR A 58 3.10 17.59 -15.10
N LEU A 59 2.28 17.10 -16.05
CA LEU A 59 1.60 17.95 -17.01
C LEU A 59 0.55 18.86 -16.34
N LYS A 60 -0.24 18.33 -15.39
CA LYS A 60 -1.20 19.12 -14.61
C LYS A 60 -0.52 20.22 -13.81
N ARG A 61 0.61 19.91 -13.16
CA ARG A 61 1.41 20.91 -12.44
C ARG A 61 1.88 22.02 -13.38
N ARG A 62 2.42 21.66 -14.57
CA ARG A 62 2.81 22.65 -15.59
C ARG A 62 1.65 23.53 -16.02
N ILE A 63 0.46 22.98 -16.22
CA ILE A 63 -0.74 23.77 -16.58
C ILE A 63 -1.05 24.78 -15.48
N THR A 64 -1.07 24.37 -14.21
CA THR A 64 -1.29 25.29 -13.08
C THR A 64 -0.21 26.37 -13.00
N ASP A 65 1.06 26.04 -13.24
CA ASP A 65 2.15 27.02 -13.26
C ASP A 65 1.96 28.04 -14.41
N TYR A 66 1.54 27.60 -15.59
CA TYR A 66 1.20 28.50 -16.71
C TYR A 66 -0.04 29.36 -16.45
N GLU A 67 -1.08 28.82 -15.83
CA GLU A 67 -2.27 29.58 -15.42
C GLU A 67 -1.92 30.68 -14.41
N ASN A 68 -1.06 30.37 -13.43
CA ASN A 68 -0.58 31.34 -12.45
C ASN A 68 0.30 32.43 -13.10
N GLN A 69 1.13 32.07 -14.08
CA GLN A 69 1.93 33.03 -14.86
C GLN A 69 1.05 33.91 -15.76
N ALA A 70 0.00 33.35 -16.38
CA ALA A 70 -0.94 34.11 -17.21
C ALA A 70 -1.80 35.09 -16.38
N THR A 71 -2.14 34.71 -15.15
CA THR A 71 -2.96 35.53 -14.24
C THR A 71 -2.15 36.67 -13.57
N THR A 72 -0.82 36.62 -13.60
CA THR A 72 0.07 37.65 -13.02
C THR A 72 0.53 38.72 -14.03
N THR A 73 -0.36 39.18 -14.91
CA THR A 73 -0.17 40.43 -15.69
C THR A 73 -0.65 41.69 -14.95
N ALA A 74 -1.10 41.59 -13.70
CA ALA A 74 -1.36 42.75 -12.84
C ALA A 74 -0.11 43.12 -12.02
N ARG A 75 0.48 44.29 -12.36
CA ARG A 75 1.62 44.94 -11.68
C ARG A 75 1.61 44.74 -10.15
N PRO A 76 2.69 44.21 -9.54
CA PRO A 76 2.82 44.23 -8.09
C PRO A 76 3.26 45.63 -7.61
N LYS A 77 2.54 46.18 -6.63
CA LYS A 77 2.99 47.33 -5.83
C LYS A 77 4.25 46.92 -5.06
N LYS A 78 5.32 47.71 -5.23
CA LYS A 78 6.59 47.60 -4.48
C LYS A 78 6.33 47.62 -2.97
N GLN A 79 6.42 46.47 -2.32
CA GLN A 79 6.84 46.40 -0.92
C GLN A 79 8.33 46.09 -0.89
N ARG A 80 9.10 47.01 -0.32
CA ARG A 80 10.51 46.81 0.02
C ARG A 80 10.60 45.64 1.00
N LYS A 81 11.04 44.48 0.51
CA LYS A 81 11.62 43.43 1.36
C LYS A 81 13.14 43.46 1.20
N HIS A 82 13.79 43.36 2.35
CA HIS A 82 15.23 43.33 2.54
C HIS A 82 15.87 42.28 1.62
N ASN A 83 16.85 42.70 0.84
CA ASN A 83 17.69 41.85 0.01
C ASN A 83 18.52 40.91 0.91
N ASN A 84 18.15 39.64 0.98
CA ASN A 84 19.11 38.56 1.16
C ASN A 84 19.23 37.86 -0.18
N ARG A 85 20.29 38.22 -0.88
CA ARG A 85 20.71 37.71 -2.18
C ARG A 85 21.10 36.25 -1.96
N ALA A 86 20.15 35.33 -2.11
CA ALA A 86 20.47 33.92 -2.29
C ALA A 86 21.18 33.81 -3.64
N ALA A 87 22.45 33.41 -3.59
CA ALA A 87 23.21 33.03 -4.74
C ALA A 87 22.43 31.97 -5.53
N ASP A 88 22.50 32.06 -6.86
CA ASP A 88 22.03 31.05 -7.80
C ASP A 88 22.50 29.66 -7.33
N ALA A 89 21.58 28.91 -6.74
CA ALA A 89 21.83 27.56 -6.27
C ALA A 89 21.78 26.66 -7.50
N ASP A 90 22.94 26.12 -7.83
CA ASP A 90 23.14 25.02 -8.75
C ASP A 90 22.10 23.90 -8.52
N ASP A 91 21.41 23.53 -9.60
CA ASP A 91 20.15 22.78 -9.61
C ASP A 91 20.37 21.26 -9.56
N SER A 92 21.49 20.77 -9.01
CA SER A 92 21.97 19.42 -9.29
C SER A 92 21.87 18.40 -8.15
N ILE A 93 21.65 18.79 -6.89
CA ILE A 93 21.47 17.81 -5.78
C ILE A 93 20.42 18.30 -4.78
N PRO A 94 19.28 17.58 -4.61
CA PRO A 94 18.29 17.92 -3.59
C PRO A 94 18.91 17.93 -2.19
N ASN A 95 18.58 18.94 -1.38
CA ASN A 95 19.01 19.03 0.02
C ASN A 95 18.77 17.68 0.75
N PRO A 96 19.75 17.12 1.47
CA PRO A 96 19.61 15.86 2.23
C PRO A 96 18.33 15.77 3.05
N GLN A 97 17.89 16.86 3.69
CA GLN A 97 16.64 16.88 4.45
C GLN A 97 15.41 16.60 3.59
N THR A 98 15.38 17.15 2.38
CA THR A 98 14.28 16.93 1.43
C THR A 98 14.26 15.48 0.94
N ILE A 99 15.43 14.87 0.77
CA ILE A 99 15.56 13.44 0.41
C ILE A 99 15.04 12.57 1.54
N GLU A 100 15.45 12.84 2.79
CA GLU A 100 14.94 12.12 3.95
C GLU A 100 13.43 12.23 4.09
N ASP A 101 12.86 13.44 4.00
CA ASP A 101 11.43 13.66 4.17
C ASP A 101 10.61 12.93 3.11
N ARG A 102 11.08 12.96 1.84
CA ARG A 102 10.47 12.19 0.74
C ARG A 102 10.56 10.69 1.00
N THR A 103 11.71 10.21 1.46
CA THR A 103 11.95 8.78 1.76
C THR A 103 11.10 8.30 2.93
N ARG A 104 11.00 9.09 3.99
CA ARG A 104 10.15 8.85 5.16
C ARG A 104 8.69 8.74 4.76
N GLU A 105 8.23 9.61 3.86
CA GLU A 105 6.88 9.53 3.32
C GLU A 105 6.64 8.24 2.51
N LYS A 106 7.65 7.73 1.80
CA LYS A 106 7.56 6.42 1.13
C LYS A 106 7.51 5.26 2.12
N GLY A 107 8.26 5.33 3.21
CA GLY A 107 8.15 4.35 4.31
C GLY A 107 6.76 4.33 4.92
N ARG A 108 6.13 5.51 5.09
CA ARG A 108 4.72 5.58 5.53
C ARG A 108 3.77 4.96 4.52
N HIS A 109 3.94 5.25 3.24
CA HIS A 109 3.12 4.63 2.19
C HIS A 109 3.28 3.11 2.16
N PHE A 110 4.51 2.62 2.29
CA PHE A 110 4.81 1.19 2.29
C PHE A 110 4.05 0.42 3.38
N VAL A 111 3.85 1.01 4.57
CA VAL A 111 3.07 0.38 5.66
C VAL A 111 1.59 0.17 5.32
N VAL A 112 1.05 0.84 4.31
CA VAL A 112 -0.30 0.54 3.80
C VAL A 112 -0.35 -0.84 3.13
N GLU A 113 0.77 -1.32 2.60
CA GLU A 113 0.92 -2.62 1.92
C GLU A 113 1.59 -3.70 2.79
N ALA A 114 2.62 -3.33 3.53
CA ALA A 114 3.47 -4.26 4.28
C ALA A 114 3.82 -3.66 5.65
N LEU A 115 3.33 -4.29 6.72
CA LEU A 115 3.49 -3.78 8.09
C LEU A 115 4.94 -3.78 8.54
N PHE A 116 5.66 -4.84 8.20
CA PHE A 116 6.98 -5.16 8.71
C PHE A 116 7.94 -5.45 7.57
N LEU A 117 9.22 -5.20 7.83
CA LEU A 117 10.28 -5.69 6.97
C LEU A 117 10.48 -7.18 7.24
N VAL A 118 10.87 -7.93 6.21
CA VAL A 118 11.31 -9.33 6.34
C VAL A 118 12.61 -9.37 7.14
N ASP A 119 13.49 -8.42 6.88
CA ASP A 119 14.72 -8.23 7.62
C ASP A 119 15.17 -6.75 7.51
N SER A 120 15.93 -6.26 8.49
CA SER A 120 16.57 -4.94 8.40
C SER A 120 17.61 -4.86 7.28
N ASP A 121 18.21 -5.99 6.91
CA ASP A 121 19.25 -6.10 5.89
C ASP A 121 18.69 -6.00 4.46
N VAL A 122 17.37 -5.88 4.30
CA VAL A 122 16.72 -5.68 2.98
C VAL A 122 17.29 -4.50 2.20
N PHE A 123 17.82 -3.48 2.89
CA PHE A 123 18.42 -2.31 2.25
C PHE A 123 19.87 -2.52 1.81
N THR A 124 20.59 -3.47 2.42
CA THR A 124 22.03 -3.69 2.24
C THR A 124 22.33 -4.84 1.28
N VAL A 125 21.39 -5.76 1.12
CA VAL A 125 21.51 -6.92 0.22
C VAL A 125 21.65 -6.47 -1.25
N GLU A 126 22.54 -7.16 -1.96
CA GLU A 126 22.70 -7.01 -3.42
C GLU A 126 21.50 -7.61 -4.14
N GLU A 127 21.09 -6.96 -5.23
CA GLU A 127 19.97 -7.42 -6.02
C GLU A 127 20.38 -8.67 -6.80
N ASP A 128 19.55 -9.70 -6.68
CA ASP A 128 19.70 -10.92 -7.47
C ASP A 128 18.96 -10.72 -8.80
N GLU A 129 19.72 -10.60 -9.90
CA GLU A 129 19.17 -10.41 -11.25
C GLU A 129 18.37 -11.63 -11.74
N ASP A 130 18.66 -12.81 -11.20
CA ASP A 130 18.00 -14.07 -11.53
C ASP A 130 16.78 -14.35 -10.63
N PHE A 131 16.47 -13.45 -9.67
CA PHE A 131 15.36 -13.63 -8.76
C PHE A 131 14.02 -13.73 -9.49
N GLU A 132 13.39 -14.89 -9.36
CA GLU A 132 12.04 -15.10 -9.87
C GLU A 132 10.98 -14.83 -8.78
N PRO A 133 10.04 -13.90 -9.02
CA PRO A 133 9.03 -13.55 -8.02
C PRO A 133 8.08 -14.69 -7.59
N CYS A 134 7.98 -15.77 -8.37
CA CYS A 134 7.22 -16.95 -7.97
C CYS A 134 7.92 -17.77 -6.87
N GLU A 135 9.23 -17.58 -6.69
CA GLU A 135 10.05 -18.27 -5.70
C GLU A 135 10.23 -17.46 -4.41
N GLU A 136 9.55 -16.31 -4.26
CA GLU A 136 9.64 -15.42 -3.10
C GLU A 136 9.52 -16.17 -1.75
N PHE A 137 8.73 -17.24 -1.69
CA PHE A 137 8.50 -18.01 -0.45
C PHE A 137 9.36 -19.27 -0.32
N ALA A 138 10.27 -19.54 -1.26
CA ALA A 138 11.12 -20.73 -1.25
C ALA A 138 12.22 -20.66 -0.17
N SER A 139 12.69 -19.47 0.17
CA SER A 139 13.72 -19.24 1.18
C SER A 139 13.57 -17.86 1.82
N ASP A 140 14.18 -17.62 2.98
CA ASP A 140 14.19 -16.29 3.59
C ASP A 140 14.97 -15.28 2.73
N GLN A 141 16.02 -15.72 2.03
CA GLN A 141 16.75 -14.88 1.07
C GLN A 141 15.84 -14.40 -0.07
N ASN A 142 15.00 -15.28 -0.60
CA ASN A 142 14.04 -14.93 -1.66
C ASN A 142 12.97 -13.96 -1.16
N ARG A 143 12.57 -14.05 0.12
CA ARG A 143 11.66 -13.08 0.75
C ARG A 143 12.32 -11.71 0.85
N ILE A 144 13.59 -11.67 1.22
CA ILE A 144 14.38 -10.43 1.28
C ILE A 144 14.47 -9.80 -0.12
N GLN A 145 14.82 -10.57 -1.16
CA GLN A 145 14.85 -10.08 -2.55
C GLN A 145 13.48 -9.57 -3.02
N GLY A 146 12.41 -10.32 -2.75
CA GLY A 146 11.05 -9.92 -3.06
C GLY A 146 10.68 -8.58 -2.43
N GLN A 147 11.02 -8.38 -1.15
CA GLN A 147 10.77 -7.11 -0.46
C GLN A 147 11.70 -5.98 -0.91
N LEU A 148 12.96 -6.25 -1.24
CA LEU A 148 13.89 -5.27 -1.82
C LEU A 148 13.32 -4.70 -3.13
N LEU A 149 12.82 -5.56 -4.02
CA LEU A 149 12.18 -5.11 -5.26
C LEU A 149 10.93 -4.26 -4.99
N GLN A 150 10.11 -4.62 -4.00
CA GLN A 150 8.98 -3.80 -3.59
C GLN A 150 9.44 -2.42 -3.09
N ILE A 151 10.43 -2.35 -2.19
CA ILE A 151 10.96 -1.08 -1.67
C ILE A 151 11.53 -0.23 -2.81
N LYS A 152 12.24 -0.82 -3.76
CA LYS A 152 12.73 -0.12 -4.96
C LYS A 152 11.59 0.47 -5.79
N CYS A 153 10.41 -0.14 -5.86
CA CYS A 153 9.26 0.46 -6.53
C CYS A 153 8.71 1.69 -5.79
N TYR A 154 8.95 1.81 -4.48
CA TYR A 154 8.48 2.93 -3.67
C TYR A 154 9.47 4.09 -3.64
N LEU A 155 10.77 3.79 -3.59
CA LEU A 155 11.82 4.80 -3.53
C LEU A 155 11.82 5.68 -4.80
N PRO A 156 11.99 7.00 -4.68
CA PRO A 156 12.22 7.87 -5.82
C PRO A 156 13.46 7.44 -6.63
N ASP A 157 13.39 7.52 -7.96
CA ASP A 157 14.48 7.07 -8.85
C ASP A 157 15.81 7.76 -8.53
N ASP A 158 15.78 9.04 -8.18
CA ASP A 158 16.93 9.86 -7.81
C ASP A 158 17.63 9.39 -6.52
N VAL A 159 17.00 8.52 -5.72
CA VAL A 159 17.57 8.06 -4.44
C VAL A 159 17.73 6.55 -4.34
N LYS A 160 17.29 5.76 -5.35
CA LYS A 160 17.40 4.29 -5.34
C LYS A 160 18.84 3.80 -5.18
N HIS A 161 19.79 4.50 -5.82
CA HIS A 161 21.21 4.17 -5.73
C HIS A 161 21.79 4.42 -4.32
N LEU A 162 21.13 5.24 -3.50
CA LEU A 162 21.51 5.53 -2.12
C LEU A 162 20.81 4.64 -1.09
N ARG A 163 20.05 3.62 -1.50
CA ARG A 163 19.24 2.78 -0.59
C ARG A 163 20.05 2.16 0.56
N THR A 164 21.30 1.81 0.31
CA THR A 164 22.22 1.17 1.27
C THR A 164 22.75 2.16 2.31
N THR A 165 22.58 3.46 2.07
CA THR A 165 22.99 4.50 3.02
C THR A 165 22.06 4.49 4.24
N THR A 166 22.65 4.71 5.42
CA THR A 166 21.90 4.84 6.68
C THR A 166 20.88 5.98 6.65
N LEU A 167 21.14 7.01 5.83
CA LEU A 167 20.24 8.12 5.59
C LEU A 167 18.89 7.64 5.00
N ILE A 168 18.95 6.87 3.92
CA ILE A 168 17.75 6.42 3.20
C ILE A 168 17.05 5.30 3.98
N SER A 169 17.80 4.27 4.40
CA SER A 169 17.22 3.15 5.15
C SER A 169 16.63 3.63 6.49
N GLY A 170 17.34 4.48 7.21
CA GLY A 170 16.88 5.09 8.46
C GLY A 170 15.63 5.92 8.29
N ALA A 171 15.58 6.82 7.30
CA ALA A 171 14.40 7.63 7.03
C ALA A 171 13.18 6.78 6.63
N PHE A 172 13.39 5.73 5.82
CA PHE A 172 12.31 4.83 5.42
C PHE A 172 11.75 4.05 6.63
N ILE A 173 12.62 3.47 7.45
CA ILE A 173 12.24 2.71 8.66
C ILE A 173 11.54 3.62 9.68
N ASP A 174 12.01 4.86 9.85
CA ASP A 174 11.36 5.87 10.70
C ASP A 174 9.95 6.18 10.18
N GLY A 175 9.80 6.35 8.85
CA GLY A 175 8.52 6.50 8.19
C GLY A 175 7.57 5.34 8.47
N MET A 176 8.05 4.10 8.34
CA MET A 176 7.26 2.90 8.64
C MET A 176 6.83 2.88 10.12
N SER A 177 7.75 3.15 11.04
CA SER A 177 7.48 3.16 12.49
C SER A 177 6.44 4.22 12.86
N GLY A 178 6.56 5.43 12.31
CA GLY A 178 5.59 6.49 12.47
C GLY A 178 4.20 6.10 11.96
N GLN A 179 4.13 5.46 10.79
CA GLN A 179 2.85 5.01 10.23
C GLN A 179 2.22 3.87 11.03
N ARG A 180 3.00 2.90 11.52
CA ARG A 180 2.49 1.83 12.40
C ARG A 180 1.90 2.40 13.69
N SER A 181 2.61 3.34 14.33
CA SER A 181 2.13 4.02 15.54
C SER A 181 0.82 4.78 15.26
N SER A 182 0.77 5.54 14.16
CA SER A 182 -0.44 6.25 13.72
C SER A 182 -1.61 5.29 13.45
N THR A 183 -1.34 4.14 12.81
CA THR A 183 -2.33 3.11 12.50
C THR A 183 -2.88 2.48 13.76
N SER A 184 -2.01 2.09 14.70
CA SER A 184 -2.39 1.55 16.00
C SER A 184 -3.33 2.49 16.76
N ASN A 185 -2.92 3.76 16.91
CA ASN A 185 -3.73 4.78 17.57
C ASN A 185 -5.07 4.99 16.83
N ARG A 186 -5.05 5.02 15.50
CA ARG A 186 -6.26 5.23 14.70
C ARG A 186 -7.28 4.12 14.90
N LEU A 187 -6.84 2.85 14.94
CA LEU A 187 -7.73 1.70 15.03
C LEU A 187 -8.26 1.47 16.45
N ARG A 188 -7.41 1.57 17.47
CA ARG A 188 -7.81 1.28 18.86
C ARG A 188 -8.24 2.49 19.68
N VAL A 189 -7.99 3.72 19.22
CA VAL A 189 -8.35 4.95 19.95
C VAL A 189 -9.28 5.82 19.12
N ALA A 190 -8.80 6.39 18.02
CA ALA A 190 -9.53 7.46 17.33
C ALA A 190 -10.80 6.99 16.59
N SER A 191 -10.81 5.74 16.12
CA SER A 191 -11.87 5.22 15.23
C SER A 191 -12.55 3.96 15.77
N LEU A 192 -12.21 3.50 16.97
CA LEU A 192 -12.66 2.22 17.51
C LEU A 192 -14.18 2.08 17.44
N SER A 193 -14.92 3.07 17.95
CA SER A 193 -16.39 3.10 17.93
C SER A 193 -17.04 3.21 16.54
N LYS A 194 -16.24 3.38 15.49
CA LYS A 194 -16.69 3.37 14.08
C LYS A 194 -16.42 2.03 13.39
N ILE A 195 -15.53 1.23 13.97
CA ILE A 195 -15.10 -0.07 13.43
C ILE A 195 -15.92 -1.19 14.09
N VAL A 196 -16.06 -1.15 15.41
CA VAL A 196 -16.74 -2.17 16.22
C VAL A 196 -17.99 -1.61 16.90
N ASP A 197 -18.93 -2.51 17.21
CA ASP A 197 -20.20 -2.15 17.85
C ASP A 197 -20.07 -2.03 19.38
N ASP A 198 -19.30 -2.93 20.01
CA ASP A 198 -18.98 -2.90 21.45
C ASP A 198 -17.50 -2.58 21.67
N ILE A 199 -17.25 -1.44 22.32
CA ILE A 199 -15.90 -0.97 22.64
C ILE A 199 -15.41 -1.46 24.00
N LYS A 200 -16.31 -1.93 24.88
CA LYS A 200 -15.96 -2.31 26.26
C LYS A 200 -14.88 -3.39 26.33
N PRO A 201 -14.89 -4.43 25.46
CA PRO A 201 -13.81 -5.40 25.44
C PRO A 201 -12.41 -4.82 25.18
N PHE A 202 -12.31 -3.64 24.57
CA PHE A 202 -11.04 -3.02 24.19
C PHE A 202 -10.34 -2.25 25.32
N GLU A 203 -10.99 -2.05 26.47
CA GLU A 203 -10.46 -1.28 27.59
C GLU A 203 -9.15 -1.85 28.16
N THR A 204 -9.02 -3.19 28.20
CA THR A 204 -7.83 -3.85 28.76
C THR A 204 -7.37 -5.01 27.88
N SER A 205 -6.09 -5.39 28.03
CA SER A 205 -5.51 -6.57 27.36
C SER A 205 -6.30 -7.85 27.68
N SER A 206 -6.57 -8.10 28.96
CA SER A 206 -7.30 -9.27 29.42
C SER A 206 -8.76 -9.29 28.94
N SER A 207 -9.44 -8.13 28.92
CA SER A 207 -10.80 -8.03 28.37
C SER A 207 -10.84 -8.38 26.87
N ARG A 208 -9.85 -7.95 26.09
CA ARG A 208 -9.73 -8.31 24.66
C ARG A 208 -9.50 -9.81 24.50
N PHE A 209 -8.59 -10.38 25.26
CA PHE A 209 -8.35 -11.83 25.22
C PHE A 209 -9.63 -12.61 25.51
N ASN A 210 -10.33 -12.29 26.61
CA ASN A 210 -11.55 -12.99 27.00
C ASN A 210 -12.67 -12.89 25.95
N ALA A 211 -12.80 -11.74 25.29
CA ALA A 211 -13.83 -11.52 24.28
C ALA A 211 -13.48 -12.11 22.91
N PHE A 212 -12.20 -12.07 22.52
CA PHE A 212 -11.80 -12.24 21.12
C PHE A 212 -10.79 -13.36 20.87
N ALA A 213 -10.24 -14.04 21.89
CA ALA A 213 -9.24 -15.09 21.69
C ALA A 213 -9.67 -16.10 20.61
N LYS A 214 -10.87 -16.67 20.71
CA LYS A 214 -11.41 -17.59 19.71
C LYS A 214 -11.63 -16.92 18.34
N LEU A 215 -12.05 -15.66 18.33
CA LEU A 215 -12.32 -14.88 17.11
C LEU A 215 -11.04 -14.68 16.26
N ILE A 216 -9.89 -14.54 16.92
CA ILE A 216 -8.58 -14.38 16.29
C ILE A 216 -7.78 -15.69 16.20
N GLY A 217 -8.44 -16.82 16.49
CA GLY A 217 -7.91 -18.15 16.24
C GLY A 217 -7.09 -18.78 17.36
N TYR A 218 -7.22 -18.29 18.60
CA TYR A 218 -6.68 -18.98 19.77
C TYR A 218 -7.24 -20.41 19.89
N GLN A 219 -6.33 -21.36 20.06
CA GLN A 219 -6.61 -22.75 20.35
C GLN A 219 -6.07 -23.05 21.75
N PRO A 220 -6.93 -23.48 22.68
CA PRO A 220 -6.47 -23.85 24.01
C PRO A 220 -5.50 -25.03 23.92
N GLY A 221 -4.55 -25.06 24.85
CA GLY A 221 -3.61 -26.18 24.96
C GLY A 221 -4.33 -27.50 25.24
N THR A 222 -3.69 -28.57 24.81
CA THR A 222 -4.06 -29.96 25.12
C THR A 222 -2.89 -30.59 25.90
N PRO A 223 -3.05 -31.79 26.49
CA PRO A 223 -1.95 -32.45 27.19
C PRO A 223 -0.70 -32.69 26.32
N THR A 224 -0.84 -32.70 24.99
CA THR A 224 0.25 -32.96 24.03
C THR A 224 0.70 -31.73 23.25
N ARG A 225 0.04 -30.57 23.43
CA ARG A 225 0.31 -29.37 22.65
C ARG A 225 -0.01 -28.11 23.43
N GLU A 226 0.93 -27.19 23.50
CA GLU A 226 0.73 -25.88 24.12
C GLU A 226 -0.35 -25.06 23.39
N PRO A 227 -0.99 -24.09 24.09
CA PRO A 227 -1.91 -23.17 23.45
C PRO A 227 -1.21 -22.41 22.31
N TYR A 228 -1.95 -22.14 21.23
CA TYR A 228 -1.39 -21.45 20.06
C TYR A 228 -2.48 -20.69 19.31
N TYR A 229 -2.08 -19.79 18.41
CA TYR A 229 -3.00 -19.11 17.50
C TYR A 229 -2.92 -19.75 16.11
N SER A 230 -4.05 -20.24 15.61
CA SER A 230 -4.16 -20.77 14.25
C SER A 230 -4.27 -19.62 13.25
N LYS A 231 -3.40 -19.61 12.25
CA LYS A 231 -3.42 -18.61 11.17
C LYS A 231 -4.71 -18.67 10.35
N LEU A 232 -5.30 -19.86 10.19
CA LEU A 232 -6.52 -20.06 9.38
C LEU A 232 -7.78 -20.32 10.19
N ASP A 233 -7.70 -20.83 11.41
CA ASP A 233 -8.89 -21.03 12.26
C ASP A 233 -9.24 -19.77 13.04
N ALA A 234 -9.20 -18.62 12.36
CA ALA A 234 -9.48 -17.31 12.90
C ALA A 234 -10.75 -16.75 12.23
N PRO A 235 -11.94 -16.89 12.86
CA PRO A 235 -13.22 -16.46 12.30
C PRO A 235 -13.22 -15.02 11.78
N ILE A 236 -12.42 -14.13 12.39
CA ILE A 236 -12.30 -12.72 11.98
C ILE A 236 -11.91 -12.52 10.51
N LEU A 237 -11.24 -13.50 9.90
CA LEU A 237 -10.77 -13.44 8.53
C LEU A 237 -11.86 -13.71 7.50
N TYR A 238 -12.98 -14.28 7.91
CA TYR A 238 -14.00 -14.82 7.01
C TYR A 238 -15.25 -13.94 6.98
N ASP A 239 -15.89 -13.84 5.82
CA ASP A 239 -17.23 -13.25 5.72
C ASP A 239 -18.28 -14.09 6.45
N LYS A 240 -18.14 -15.42 6.35
CA LYS A 240 -19.01 -16.40 7.01
C LYS A 240 -18.17 -17.43 7.71
N TRP A 241 -18.43 -17.66 9.00
CA TRP A 241 -17.74 -18.67 9.78
C TRP A 241 -18.72 -19.66 10.41
N GLU A 242 -18.75 -20.87 9.87
CA GLU A 242 -19.61 -21.98 10.34
C GLU A 242 -18.81 -23.01 11.16
N GLY A 243 -17.70 -22.58 11.77
CA GLY A 243 -16.81 -23.48 12.53
C GLY A 243 -15.81 -24.26 11.67
N LYS A 244 -15.76 -24.02 10.36
CA LYS A 244 -14.82 -24.63 9.42
C LYS A 244 -14.24 -23.59 8.46
N LYS A 245 -13.03 -23.88 7.97
CA LYS A 245 -12.34 -23.08 6.95
C LYS A 245 -13.11 -23.14 5.64
N ASP A 246 -13.46 -21.97 5.12
CA ASP A 246 -14.03 -21.80 3.79
C ASP A 246 -13.20 -20.77 3.03
N LEU A 247 -12.47 -21.22 2.01
CA LEU A 247 -11.60 -20.33 1.25
C LEU A 247 -12.37 -19.34 0.40
N ASP A 248 -13.64 -19.61 0.06
CA ASP A 248 -14.46 -18.66 -0.69
C ASP A 248 -14.79 -17.41 0.13
N SER A 249 -14.90 -17.56 1.46
CA SER A 249 -15.10 -16.45 2.41
C SER A 249 -13.80 -15.92 3.03
N PHE A 250 -12.66 -16.57 2.79
CA PHE A 250 -11.36 -16.19 3.36
C PHE A 250 -10.90 -14.79 2.91
N LEU A 251 -10.43 -13.98 3.86
CA LEU A 251 -10.02 -12.58 3.69
C LEU A 251 -11.14 -11.65 3.19
N ARG A 252 -12.41 -12.03 3.41
CA ARG A 252 -13.59 -11.23 3.06
C ARG A 252 -14.35 -10.70 4.27
N GLY A 253 -13.84 -10.93 5.49
CA GLY A 253 -14.45 -10.47 6.72
C GLY A 253 -14.79 -8.97 6.71
N PRO A 254 -16.02 -8.54 7.05
CA PRO A 254 -16.43 -7.14 7.00
C PRO A 254 -15.52 -6.19 7.81
N ILE A 255 -14.95 -6.69 8.91
CA ILE A 255 -14.03 -5.94 9.76
C ILE A 255 -12.72 -5.58 9.04
N LEU A 256 -12.22 -6.43 8.13
CA LEU A 256 -11.02 -6.17 7.33
C LEU A 256 -11.25 -4.95 6.41
N LEU A 257 -12.41 -4.91 5.74
CA LEU A 257 -12.82 -3.79 4.89
C LEU A 257 -12.96 -2.49 5.68
N LYS A 258 -13.57 -2.54 6.89
CA LYS A 258 -13.67 -1.37 7.80
C LYS A 258 -12.29 -0.86 8.21
N ILE A 259 -11.38 -1.76 8.56
CA ILE A 259 -10.00 -1.42 8.97
C ILE A 259 -9.27 -0.74 7.82
N HIS A 260 -9.26 -1.35 6.63
CA HIS A 260 -8.59 -0.77 5.48
C HIS A 260 -9.17 0.59 5.12
N ALA A 261 -10.51 0.72 5.04
CA ALA A 261 -11.16 1.99 4.79
C ALA A 261 -10.77 3.06 5.83
N THR A 262 -10.62 2.68 7.10
CA THR A 262 -10.19 3.59 8.16
C THR A 262 -8.73 4.05 7.98
N ILE A 263 -7.85 3.16 7.52
CA ILE A 263 -6.45 3.48 7.23
C ILE A 263 -6.38 4.49 6.07
N ILE A 264 -7.06 4.21 4.96
CA ILE A 264 -6.91 5.02 3.75
C ILE A 264 -7.77 6.29 3.74
N ARG A 265 -8.93 6.30 4.43
CA ARG A 265 -9.90 7.43 4.44
C ARG A 265 -10.04 8.13 5.79
N GLY A 266 -9.43 7.61 6.85
CA GLY A 266 -9.55 8.13 8.22
C GLY A 266 -10.78 7.59 8.97
N PRO A 267 -11.07 8.12 10.18
CA PRO A 267 -12.07 7.53 11.10
C PRO A 267 -13.49 7.36 10.53
N ASN A 268 -13.90 8.27 9.64
CA ASN A 268 -15.22 8.21 9.00
C ASN A 268 -15.26 7.30 7.76
N GLY A 269 -14.12 6.73 7.35
CA GLY A 269 -14.00 5.84 6.20
C GLY A 269 -14.86 4.59 6.34
N ALA A 270 -14.80 3.94 7.51
CA ALA A 270 -15.61 2.77 7.81
C ALA A 270 -17.12 3.09 7.79
N THR A 271 -17.54 4.19 8.40
CA THR A 271 -18.95 4.60 8.43
C THR A 271 -19.48 4.89 7.02
N GLY A 272 -18.71 5.58 6.19
CA GLY A 272 -19.10 5.89 4.81
C GLY A 272 -19.27 4.66 3.93
N LEU A 273 -18.47 3.61 4.17
CA LEU A 273 -18.49 2.37 3.39
C LEU A 273 -19.80 1.59 3.56
N PHE A 274 -20.25 1.40 4.80
CA PHE A 274 -21.40 0.52 5.09
C PHE A 274 -22.74 1.24 5.26
N SER A 275 -22.75 2.56 5.44
CA SER A 275 -23.99 3.33 5.54
C SER A 275 -24.54 3.80 4.18
N GLY A 276 -23.87 3.49 3.07
CA GLY A 276 -24.18 4.01 1.73
C GLY A 276 -23.98 5.53 1.58
N LYS A 277 -23.62 6.22 2.67
CA LYS A 277 -23.37 7.68 2.72
C LYS A 277 -21.88 7.98 2.60
N SER A 278 -21.20 7.33 1.66
CA SER A 278 -19.78 7.55 1.40
C SER A 278 -19.54 9.01 1.04
N LYS A 279 -19.10 9.81 2.03
CA LYS A 279 -18.66 11.18 1.81
C LYS A 279 -17.37 11.10 1.02
N ARG A 280 -17.24 11.94 -0.02
CA ARG A 280 -16.00 12.05 -0.79
C ARG A 280 -14.82 12.22 0.19
N PRO A 281 -13.72 11.44 0.05
CA PRO A 281 -12.56 11.58 0.92
C PRO A 281 -12.08 13.04 0.93
N SER A 282 -11.70 13.59 2.08
CA SER A 282 -11.10 14.93 2.13
C SER A 282 -9.78 14.92 1.36
N ALA A 283 -9.31 16.08 0.87
CA ALA A 283 -8.05 16.16 0.11
C ALA A 283 -6.81 15.62 0.86
N LYS A 284 -6.90 15.44 2.19
CA LYS A 284 -5.82 15.01 3.08
C LYS A 284 -5.88 13.52 3.49
N THR A 285 -6.65 12.69 2.79
CA THR A 285 -6.69 11.25 3.08
C THR A 285 -5.51 10.52 2.45
N VAL A 286 -5.05 9.44 3.08
CA VAL A 286 -4.00 8.54 2.57
C VAL A 286 -4.35 8.05 1.16
N GLU A 287 -5.61 7.72 0.91
CA GLU A 287 -6.13 7.37 -0.42
C GLU A 287 -5.77 8.42 -1.48
N LYS A 288 -5.99 9.71 -1.18
CA LYS A 288 -5.71 10.78 -2.14
C LYS A 288 -4.24 11.15 -2.21
N MET A 289 -3.55 11.16 -1.06
CA MET A 289 -2.12 11.46 -1.00
C MET A 289 -1.31 10.45 -1.81
N TYR A 290 -1.68 9.17 -1.75
CA TYR A 290 -0.97 8.09 -2.44
C TYR A 290 -1.67 7.61 -3.72
N LYS A 291 -2.75 8.29 -4.15
CA LYS A 291 -3.50 7.96 -5.38
C LYS A 291 -3.95 6.49 -5.42
N ILE A 292 -4.46 5.98 -4.30
CA ILE A 292 -4.95 4.60 -4.18
C ILE A 292 -6.33 4.54 -4.86
N HIS A 293 -6.41 3.81 -5.96
CA HIS A 293 -7.64 3.63 -6.75
C HIS A 293 -8.14 2.20 -6.81
N ARG A 294 -7.35 1.27 -6.27
CA ARG A 294 -7.61 -0.16 -6.24
C ARG A 294 -6.94 -0.78 -5.03
N THR A 295 -7.45 -1.91 -4.62
CA THR A 295 -6.91 -2.75 -3.57
C THR A 295 -5.81 -3.64 -4.14
N SER A 296 -4.68 -3.61 -3.46
CA SER A 296 -3.54 -4.51 -3.64
C SER A 296 -3.67 -5.73 -2.73
N LEU A 297 -2.90 -6.79 -3.01
CA LEU A 297 -2.82 -7.93 -2.09
C LEU A 297 -2.24 -7.51 -0.74
N GLY A 298 -1.17 -6.69 -0.72
CA GLY A 298 -0.56 -6.20 0.51
C GLY A 298 -1.57 -5.54 1.44
N ALA A 299 -2.40 -4.63 0.91
CA ALA A 299 -3.48 -3.99 1.65
C ALA A 299 -4.47 -4.96 2.31
N ILE A 300 -4.87 -6.03 1.61
CA ILE A 300 -5.79 -7.07 2.14
C ILE A 300 -5.12 -7.80 3.30
N LEU A 301 -3.88 -8.24 3.10
CA LEU A 301 -3.11 -8.98 4.09
C LEU A 301 -2.82 -8.14 5.32
N ASN A 302 -2.49 -6.87 5.10
CA ASN A 302 -2.28 -5.89 6.14
C ASN A 302 -3.56 -5.70 6.98
N ALA A 303 -4.72 -5.54 6.32
CA ALA A 303 -6.00 -5.43 7.01
C ALA A 303 -6.33 -6.67 7.85
N ALA A 304 -6.00 -7.88 7.37
CA ALA A 304 -6.16 -9.12 8.12
C ALA A 304 -5.26 -9.16 9.37
N CYS A 305 -3.96 -8.87 9.22
CA CYS A 305 -3.04 -8.83 10.37
C CYS A 305 -3.45 -7.75 11.38
N LEU A 306 -3.86 -6.57 10.91
CA LEU A 306 -4.35 -5.50 11.76
C LEU A 306 -5.68 -5.87 12.44
N ALA A 307 -6.55 -6.66 11.81
CA ALA A 307 -7.77 -7.14 12.44
C ALA A 307 -7.45 -8.08 13.61
N ILE A 308 -6.54 -9.03 13.40
CA ILE A 308 -6.06 -9.95 14.44
C ILE A 308 -5.41 -9.15 15.56
N TRP A 309 -4.44 -8.29 15.24
CA TRP A 309 -3.75 -7.46 16.22
C TRP A 309 -4.75 -6.58 16.99
N MET A 310 -5.64 -5.86 16.31
CA MET A 310 -6.58 -4.94 16.94
C MET A 310 -7.40 -5.63 18.05
N HIS A 311 -7.76 -6.90 17.85
CA HIS A 311 -8.55 -7.71 18.78
C HIS A 311 -7.69 -8.60 19.70
N SER A 312 -6.36 -8.60 19.56
CA SER A 312 -5.46 -9.38 20.40
C SER A 312 -5.23 -8.73 21.77
N ALA A 313 -4.63 -9.49 22.69
CA ALA A 313 -4.22 -9.00 24.00
C ALA A 313 -3.09 -7.96 23.90
N ASP A 314 -2.24 -8.05 22.87
CA ASP A 314 -1.03 -7.22 22.73
C ASP A 314 -1.34 -5.73 22.78
N THR A 315 -0.48 -4.95 23.42
CA THR A 315 -0.67 -3.50 23.58
C THR A 315 -0.06 -2.69 22.44
N GLN A 316 1.04 -3.17 21.88
CA GLN A 316 1.79 -2.51 20.80
C GLN A 316 1.66 -3.25 19.48
N LEU A 317 1.73 -2.51 18.36
CA LEU A 317 1.79 -3.08 17.01
C LEU A 317 3.26 -3.31 16.64
N VAL A 318 3.78 -4.45 17.11
CA VAL A 318 5.13 -4.95 16.87
C VAL A 318 5.06 -6.25 16.07
N GLU A 319 6.20 -6.74 15.58
CA GLU A 319 6.23 -7.91 14.70
C GLU A 319 5.71 -9.18 15.39
N ILE A 320 6.19 -9.43 16.61
CA ILE A 320 5.77 -10.54 17.47
C ILE A 320 5.12 -9.93 18.69
N GLY A 321 3.86 -10.27 18.93
CA GLY A 321 3.12 -9.76 20.08
C GLY A 321 3.72 -10.21 21.41
N ASP A 322 4.02 -9.27 22.30
CA ASP A 322 4.63 -9.58 23.61
C ASP A 322 3.72 -10.40 24.53
N GLU A 323 2.40 -10.26 24.40
CA GLU A 323 1.42 -10.94 25.26
C GLU A 323 0.93 -12.25 24.63
N THR A 324 0.69 -12.23 23.32
CA THR A 324 0.09 -13.35 22.61
C THR A 324 1.09 -14.27 21.92
N GLY A 325 2.33 -13.81 21.70
CA GLY A 325 3.33 -14.49 20.88
C GLY A 325 2.98 -14.58 19.40
N ILE A 326 1.93 -13.89 18.92
CA ILE A 326 1.54 -13.93 17.51
C ILE A 326 2.60 -13.23 16.67
N ASN A 327 3.19 -13.94 15.72
CA ASN A 327 4.06 -13.36 14.70
C ASN A 327 3.20 -12.81 13.54
N TYR A 328 2.91 -11.51 13.59
CA TYR A 328 2.05 -10.84 12.61
C TYR A 328 2.65 -10.78 11.21
N ARG A 329 3.98 -10.70 11.10
CA ARG A 329 4.70 -10.77 9.82
C ARG A 329 4.54 -12.15 9.20
N GLU A 330 4.72 -13.20 9.99
CA GLU A 330 4.55 -14.57 9.53
C GLU A 330 3.09 -14.87 9.13
N CYS A 331 2.11 -14.32 9.85
CA CYS A 331 0.70 -14.35 9.41
C CYS A 331 0.54 -13.72 8.02
N GLN A 332 1.14 -12.53 7.80
CA GLN A 332 1.06 -11.84 6.51
C GLN A 332 1.65 -12.69 5.38
N SER A 333 2.86 -13.24 5.59
CA SER A 333 3.53 -14.11 4.62
C SER A 333 2.74 -15.38 4.34
N TYR A 334 2.16 -16.00 5.37
CA TYR A 334 1.36 -17.21 5.22
C TYR A 334 0.10 -16.94 4.39
N TYR A 335 -0.61 -15.84 4.64
CA TYR A 335 -1.77 -15.46 3.86
C TYR A 335 -1.43 -15.13 2.40
N LEU A 336 -0.31 -14.45 2.16
CA LEU A 336 0.19 -14.21 0.81
C LEU A 336 0.43 -15.53 0.07
N GLN A 337 1.12 -16.47 0.73
CA GLN A 337 1.39 -17.79 0.17
C GLN A 337 0.08 -18.54 -0.17
N CYS A 338 -0.94 -18.48 0.69
CA CYS A 338 -2.26 -19.06 0.39
C CYS A 338 -2.87 -18.47 -0.88
N ILE A 339 -2.85 -17.13 -1.03
CA ILE A 339 -3.39 -16.45 -2.22
C ILE A 339 -2.59 -16.83 -3.46
N LEU A 340 -1.25 -16.78 -3.41
CA LEU A 340 -0.41 -17.10 -4.56
C LEU A 340 -0.58 -18.55 -5.02
N ASN A 341 -0.70 -19.49 -4.08
CA ASN A 341 -1.03 -20.87 -4.38
C ASN A 341 -2.42 -20.99 -5.02
N GLY A 342 -3.42 -20.26 -4.50
CA GLY A 342 -4.75 -20.19 -5.10
C GLY A 342 -4.71 -19.68 -6.54
N LEU A 343 -3.97 -18.59 -6.80
CA LEU A 343 -3.80 -18.01 -8.13
C LEU A 343 -3.05 -18.93 -9.09
N ALA A 344 -1.97 -19.59 -8.62
CA ALA A 344 -1.21 -20.56 -9.44
C ALA A 344 -2.10 -21.74 -9.88
N ASN A 345 -3.06 -22.12 -9.05
CA ASN A 345 -4.01 -23.20 -9.32
C ASN A 345 -5.37 -22.71 -9.85
N ASN A 346 -5.46 -21.46 -10.31
CA ASN A 346 -6.67 -20.83 -10.85
C ASN A 346 -7.92 -21.03 -9.97
N LYS A 347 -7.77 -20.93 -8.65
CA LYS A 347 -8.89 -21.05 -7.71
C LYS A 347 -9.73 -19.77 -7.73
N ALA A 348 -11.04 -19.93 -7.96
CA ALA A 348 -11.99 -18.81 -8.09
C ALA A 348 -11.89 -17.81 -6.92
N TRP A 349 -11.88 -18.31 -5.68
CA TRP A 349 -11.80 -17.46 -4.49
C TRP A 349 -10.61 -16.47 -4.52
N ALA A 350 -9.45 -16.91 -5.02
CA ALA A 350 -8.23 -16.12 -5.06
C ALA A 350 -8.22 -15.14 -6.24
N VAL A 351 -8.75 -15.56 -7.39
CA VAL A 351 -8.90 -14.70 -8.58
C VAL A 351 -9.87 -13.55 -8.30
N ASP A 352 -10.99 -13.83 -7.64
CA ASP A 352 -12.06 -12.86 -7.40
C ASP A 352 -11.83 -12.00 -6.16
N LEU A 353 -10.79 -12.28 -5.36
CA LEU A 353 -10.56 -11.61 -4.07
C LEU A 353 -10.34 -10.10 -4.24
N ILE A 354 -9.47 -9.69 -5.17
CA ILE A 354 -9.20 -8.26 -5.41
C ILE A 354 -10.46 -7.57 -5.95
N ALA A 355 -11.13 -8.19 -6.91
CA ALA A 355 -12.35 -7.63 -7.50
C ALA A 355 -13.46 -7.42 -6.46
N TYR A 356 -13.58 -8.34 -5.49
CA TYR A 356 -14.50 -8.19 -4.36
C TYR A 356 -14.16 -6.98 -3.50
N TRP A 357 -12.89 -6.81 -3.13
CA TRP A 357 -12.44 -5.66 -2.35
C TRP A 357 -12.64 -4.35 -3.11
N ASP A 358 -12.29 -4.31 -4.40
CA ASP A 358 -12.45 -3.14 -5.25
C ASP A 358 -13.92 -2.75 -5.42
N HIS A 359 -14.80 -3.72 -5.64
CA HIS A 359 -16.23 -3.47 -5.77
C HIS A 359 -16.81 -2.77 -4.53
N ILE A 360 -16.34 -3.13 -3.34
CA ILE A 360 -16.83 -2.56 -2.08
C ILE A 360 -16.14 -1.22 -1.80
N LEU A 361 -14.81 -1.18 -1.87
CA LEU A 361 -14.03 -0.02 -1.46
C LEU A 361 -14.02 1.08 -2.51
N PHE A 362 -13.97 0.75 -3.79
CA PHE A 362 -13.82 1.67 -4.92
C PHE A 362 -14.95 1.52 -5.95
N PRO A 363 -16.24 1.61 -5.57
CA PRO A 363 -17.38 1.31 -6.45
C PRO A 363 -17.59 2.29 -7.63
N ARG A 364 -16.73 3.30 -7.77
CA ARG A 364 -16.82 4.37 -8.79
C ARG A 364 -15.53 4.51 -9.62
N CYS A 365 -14.59 3.58 -9.44
CA CYS A 365 -13.33 3.56 -10.16
C CYS A 365 -13.43 2.66 -11.39
#